data_AF-A0A328Q5V7-F1
#
_entry.id   AF-A0A328Q5V7-F1
#
_cell.length_a   1.000
_cell.length_b   1.000
_cell.length_c   1.000
_cell.angle_alpha   90.00
_cell.angle_beta   90.00
_cell.angle_gamma   90.00
#
_symmetry.space_group_name_H-M   'P 1'
#
loop_
_entity.id
_entity.type
_entity.pdbx_description
1 polymer ?
#
loop_
_entity_poly.entity_id
_entity_poly.type
_entity_poly.pdbx_seq_one_letter_code
_entity_poly.pdbx_strand_id
1 'polypeptide(L)'
;MIIKLYDEYKSSLNSVNMARDLFKQINNSSELEVILDFENVEFITLSFTQEYMTLKHDTGKRIHEINLNEENKTMLNVIAEKYGEKI
;
A
#
# COMPACT_ATOMS: atom_id res chain seq x y z
N MET A 1 8.75 -5.12 -9.82
CA MET A 1 7.39 -5.68 -10.04
C MET A 1 6.35 -4.56 -10.02
N ILE A 2 5.29 -4.62 -10.83
CA ILE A 2 4.15 -3.68 -10.76
C ILE A 2 2.92 -4.46 -10.31
N ILE A 3 2.18 -3.95 -9.31
CA ILE A 3 0.89 -4.50 -8.86
C ILE A 3 -0.17 -3.44 -9.08
N LYS A 4 -1.21 -3.78 -9.85
CA LYS A 4 -2.40 -2.94 -10.04
C LYS A 4 -3.42 -3.27 -8.96
N LEU A 5 -3.56 -2.39 -7.97
CA LEU A 5 -4.37 -2.69 -6.79
C LEU A 5 -5.86 -2.85 -7.13
N TYR A 6 -6.34 -2.13 -8.15
CA TYR A 6 -7.71 -2.28 -8.64
C TYR A 6 -8.01 -3.66 -9.22
N ASP A 7 -7.05 -4.27 -9.93
CA ASP A 7 -7.26 -5.58 -10.54
C ASP A 7 -7.43 -6.65 -9.46
N GLU A 8 -6.61 -6.57 -8.41
CA GLU A 8 -6.56 -7.49 -7.26
C GLU A 8 -7.69 -7.28 -6.24
N TYR A 9 -7.96 -6.03 -5.86
CA TYR A 9 -8.81 -5.70 -4.70
C TYR A 9 -10.03 -4.83 -5.05
N LYS A 10 -10.21 -4.48 -6.33
CA LYS A 10 -11.23 -3.52 -6.80
C LYS A 10 -11.02 -2.13 -6.18
N SER A 11 -12.08 -1.33 -6.09
CA SER A 11 -11.94 0.10 -5.74
C SER A 11 -11.70 0.36 -4.25
N SER A 12 -11.81 -0.64 -3.35
CA SER A 12 -11.74 -0.43 -1.91
C SER A 12 -10.70 -1.30 -1.21
N LEU A 13 -9.74 -0.67 -0.51
CA LEU A 13 -8.76 -1.34 0.34
C LEU A 13 -9.16 -1.17 1.81
N ASN A 14 -9.95 -2.11 2.32
CA ASN A 14 -10.77 -1.86 3.51
C ASN A 14 -10.42 -2.69 4.75
N SER A 15 -9.45 -3.60 4.69
CA SER A 15 -9.16 -4.50 5.80
C SER A 15 -7.66 -4.75 6.00
N VAL A 16 -7.32 -5.10 7.24
CA VAL A 16 -5.98 -5.58 7.64
C VAL A 16 -5.57 -6.80 6.82
N ASN A 17 -6.52 -7.70 6.53
CA ASN A 17 -6.22 -8.92 5.77
C ASN A 17 -5.80 -8.61 4.33
N MET A 18 -6.43 -7.62 3.68
CA MET A 18 -6.00 -7.19 2.33
C MET A 18 -4.56 -6.68 2.32
N ALA A 19 -4.16 -5.88 3.31
CA ALA A 19 -2.77 -5.42 3.43
C ALA A 19 -1.81 -6.61 3.63
N ARG A 20 -2.17 -7.57 4.49
CA ARG A 20 -1.37 -8.78 4.71
C ARG A 20 -1.24 -9.64 3.46
N ASP A 21 -2.32 -9.81 2.71
CA ASP A 21 -2.33 -10.59 1.48
C ASP A 21 -1.45 -9.92 0.41
N LEU A 22 -1.55 -8.60 0.29
CA LEU A 22 -0.67 -7.80 -0.59
C LEU A 22 0.80 -8.00 -0.22
N PHE A 23 1.15 -7.84 1.05
CA PHE A 23 2.54 -7.98 1.48
C PHE A 23 3.04 -9.41 1.45
N LYS A 24 2.17 -10.41 1.57
CA LYS A 24 2.51 -11.81 1.31
C LYS A 24 2.92 -12.01 -0.14
N GLN A 25 2.19 -11.43 -1.11
CA GLN A 25 2.57 -11.44 -2.52
C GLN A 25 3.90 -10.71 -2.76
N ILE A 26 4.07 -9.52 -2.19
CA ILE A 26 5.30 -8.72 -2.30
C ILE A 26 6.52 -9.47 -1.75
N ASN A 27 6.40 -10.03 -0.55
CA ASN A 27 7.51 -10.70 0.14
C ASN A 27 7.90 -12.03 -0.53
N ASN A 28 6.95 -12.70 -1.18
CA ASN A 28 7.23 -13.92 -1.94
C ASN A 28 7.90 -13.64 -3.30
N SER A 29 7.91 -12.39 -3.77
CA SER A 29 8.59 -11.99 -4.99
C SER A 29 10.10 -11.86 -4.78
N SER A 30 10.92 -12.24 -5.77
CA SER A 30 12.36 -11.98 -5.76
C SER A 30 12.72 -10.52 -6.04
N GLU A 31 11.78 -9.74 -6.58
CA GLU A 31 11.99 -8.34 -6.94
C GLU A 31 12.21 -7.47 -5.69
N LEU A 32 13.24 -6.61 -5.70
CA LEU A 32 13.50 -5.67 -4.60
C LEU A 32 12.68 -4.39 -4.71
N GLU A 33 12.29 -4.02 -5.93
CA GLU A 33 11.48 -2.84 -6.22
C GLU A 33 10.06 -3.25 -6.61
N VAL A 34 9.10 -2.63 -5.94
CA VAL A 34 7.68 -2.85 -6.20
C VAL A 34 7.00 -1.51 -6.41
N ILE A 35 6.28 -1.39 -7.51
CA ILE A 35 5.40 -0.27 -7.82
C ILE A 35 3.97 -0.72 -7.52
N LEU A 36 3.29 0.02 -6.66
CA LEU A 36 1.89 -0.17 -6.35
C LEU A 36 1.08 0.91 -7.07
N ASP A 37 0.26 0.47 -8.01
CA ASP A 37 -0.59 1.34 -8.81
C ASP A 37 -1.98 1.45 -8.18
N PHE A 38 -2.29 2.64 -7.68
CA PHE A 38 -3.57 2.99 -7.04
C PHE A 38 -4.60 3.54 -8.04
N GLU A 39 -4.34 3.49 -9.35
CA GLU A 39 -5.33 3.87 -10.36
C GLU A 39 -6.66 3.15 -10.12
N ASN A 40 -7.76 3.90 -10.09
CA ASN A 40 -9.13 3.44 -9.78
C ASN A 40 -9.38 2.92 -8.35
N VAL A 41 -8.42 3.04 -7.43
CA VAL A 41 -8.67 2.86 -5.99
C VAL A 41 -9.36 4.11 -5.47
N GLU A 42 -10.63 3.98 -5.12
CA GLU A 42 -11.46 5.09 -4.65
C GLU A 42 -11.15 5.42 -3.18
N PHE A 43 -11.01 4.39 -2.34
CA PHE A 43 -10.92 4.58 -0.90
C PHE A 43 -10.05 3.53 -0.19
N ILE A 44 -9.26 4.00 0.77
CA ILE A 44 -8.51 3.17 1.72
C ILE A 44 -8.99 3.41 3.15
N THR A 45 -9.16 2.34 3.94
CA THR A 45 -9.51 2.49 5.36
C THR A 45 -8.28 2.80 6.20
N LEU A 46 -8.51 3.41 7.36
CA LEU A 46 -7.49 3.59 8.39
C LEU A 46 -6.84 2.25 8.80
N SER A 47 -7.64 1.18 8.94
CA SER A 47 -7.13 -0.14 9.34
C SER A 47 -6.23 -0.76 8.28
N PHE A 48 -6.59 -0.64 6.99
CA PHE A 48 -5.70 -1.03 5.90
C PHE A 48 -4.42 -0.19 5.93
N THR A 49 -4.54 1.13 6.06
CA THR A 49 -3.41 2.08 6.05
C THR A 49 -2.40 1.80 7.17
N GLN A 50 -2.88 1.52 8.39
CA GLN A 50 -2.03 1.20 9.54
C GLN A 50 -1.23 -0.09 9.33
N GLU A 51 -1.90 -1.15 8.87
CA GLU A 51 -1.23 -2.41 8.59
C GLU A 51 -0.27 -2.27 7.40
N TYR A 52 -0.70 -1.59 6.34
CA TYR A 52 0.10 -1.30 5.15
C TYR A 52 1.42 -0.61 5.52
N MET A 53 1.38 0.47 6.31
CA MET A 53 2.59 1.20 6.70
C MET A 53 3.50 0.37 7.61
N THR A 54 2.92 -0.40 8.54
CA THR A 54 3.70 -1.32 9.38
C THR A 54 4.46 -2.34 8.51
N LEU A 55 3.76 -2.99 7.58
CA LEU A 55 4.37 -4.00 6.71
C LEU A 55 5.34 -3.40 5.70
N LYS A 56 5.08 -2.18 5.20
CA LYS A 56 5.99 -1.43 4.32
C LYS A 56 7.32 -1.13 5.03
N HIS A 57 7.26 -0.77 6.30
CA HIS A 57 8.45 -0.50 7.09
C HIS A 57 9.31 -1.76 7.29
N ASP A 58 8.66 -2.94 7.42
CA ASP A 58 9.33 -4.19 7.78
C ASP A 58 9.80 -5.04 6.57
N THR A 59 9.22 -4.85 5.38
CA THR A 59 9.42 -5.75 4.20
C THR A 59 10.84 -5.74 3.63
N GLY A 60 11.65 -4.71 3.90
CA GLY A 60 12.98 -4.53 3.30
C GLY A 60 12.97 -4.29 1.78
N LYS A 61 11.79 -4.31 1.15
CA LYS A 61 11.54 -3.98 -0.26
C LYS A 61 11.41 -2.47 -0.44
N ARG A 62 11.77 -1.96 -1.61
CA ARG A 62 11.52 -0.58 -2.02
C ARG A 62 10.14 -0.50 -2.65
N ILE A 63 9.18 0.09 -1.93
CA ILE A 63 7.81 0.25 -2.38
C ILE A 63 7.59 1.68 -2.89
N HIS A 64 7.04 1.81 -4.09
CA HIS A 64 6.68 3.08 -4.72
C HIS A 64 5.19 3.12 -5.02
N GLU A 65 4.46 4.02 -4.37
CA GLU A 65 3.05 4.28 -4.65
C GLU A 65 2.88 5.27 -5.80
N ILE A 66 2.07 4.91 -6.80
CA ILE A 66 1.73 5.79 -7.93
C ILE A 66 0.21 5.91 -8.08
N ASN A 67 -0.24 6.96 -8.77
CA ASN A 67 -1.66 7.21 -9.07
C ASN A 67 -2.58 7.26 -7.84
N LEU A 68 -2.05 7.67 -6.68
CA LEU A 68 -2.86 7.94 -5.50
C LEU A 68 -3.75 9.17 -5.75
N ASN A 69 -5.04 9.05 -5.41
CA ASN A 69 -5.88 10.23 -5.23
C ASN A 69 -5.49 11.01 -3.96
N GLU A 70 -5.86 12.28 -3.88
CA GLU A 70 -5.43 13.18 -2.79
C GLU A 70 -5.92 12.71 -1.41
N GLU A 71 -7.10 12.09 -1.32
CA GLU A 71 -7.66 11.58 -0.06
C GLU A 71 -6.84 10.40 0.47
N ASN A 72 -6.58 9.41 -0.39
CA ASN A 72 -5.77 8.24 -0.07
C ASN A 72 -4.33 8.63 0.25
N LYS A 73 -3.76 9.59 -0.50
CA LYS A 73 -2.43 10.14 -0.23
C LYS A 73 -2.37 10.82 1.13
N THR A 74 -3.39 11.58 1.50
CA THR A 74 -3.47 12.24 2.82
C THR A 74 -3.54 11.20 3.93
N MET A 75 -4.41 10.20 3.80
CA MET A 75 -4.56 9.12 4.79
C MET A 75 -3.24 8.37 5.00
N LEU A 76 -2.55 7.99 3.91
CA LEU A 76 -1.24 7.34 3.97
C LEU A 76 -0.19 8.22 4.64
N ASN A 77 -0.09 9.49 4.26
CA ASN A 77 0.89 10.42 4.85
C ASN A 77 0.71 10.61 6.36
N VAL A 78 -0.53 10.74 6.84
CA VAL A 78 -0.82 10.87 8.28
C VAL A 78 -0.29 9.69 9.09
N ILE A 79 -0.32 8.49 8.52
CA ILE A 79 0.22 7.30 9.19
C ILE A 79 1.74 7.18 8.96
N ALA A 80 2.22 7.51 7.78
CA ALA A 80 3.64 7.45 7.41
C ALA A 80 4.53 8.37 8.26
N GLU A 81 4.01 9.52 8.70
CA GLU A 81 4.69 10.43 9.62
C GLU A 81 5.18 9.72 10.91
N LYS A 82 4.44 8.71 11.39
CA LYS A 82 4.82 7.92 12.57
C LYS A 82 6.10 7.11 12.37
N TYR A 83 6.44 6.81 11.12
CA TYR A 83 7.61 6.04 10.71
C TYR A 83 8.72 6.94 10.13
N GLY A 84 8.52 8.26 10.12
CA GLY A 84 9.43 9.22 9.48
C GLY A 84 9.43 9.11 7.94
N GLU A 85 8.37 8.53 7.36
CA GLU A 85 8.21 8.34 5.92
C GLU A 85 7.28 9.40 5.33
N LYS A 86 7.43 9.66 4.02
CA LYS A 86 6.52 10.50 3.23
C LYS A 86 6.16 9.80 1.93
N ILE A 87 4.87 9.87 1.60
CA ILE A 87 4.24 9.23 0.43
C ILE A 87 3.90 10.29 -0.62
#